data_AF-A0A2C8F8J4-F1
#
_entry.id   AF-A0A2C8F8J4-F1
#
_cell.length_a   1.000
_cell.length_b   1.000
_cell.length_c   1.000
_cell.angle_alpha   90.00
_cell.angle_beta   90.00
_cell.angle_gamma   90.00
#
_symmetry.space_group_name_H-M   'P 1'
#
loop_
_entity.id
_entity.type
_entity.pdbx_description
1 polymer ?
#
loop_
_entity_poly.entity_id
_entity_poly.type
_entity_poly.pdbx_seq_one_letter_code
_entity_poly.pdbx_strand_id
1 'polypeptide(L)'
;MSTLKSSLSGPKNRGHFWGRLLMKDDSQIKFLSVNFYFLKEVDPVKHMKPCLRLKVDKLDHLVQDLALLNNLSPHHLDEGNRYHQEHDSSFDPADYDGVLGDKAIAAMQYMSDSQRQEDLLGVIDFNFGMFETLMSGYETHEDYLKNLKQELYKIHRRQILGLPSCVALGSPPLKQGDSSDFKERIEQKLKKQMAKYRLQKPLLHPISCTIIVIQPDETQYAGKQKDIDNYAFHFILPTVHQELAPLTTLGGIFNDTYLHSEDFEGFPPQKGLPKSVLQYTIIEIPRLNDDPKEGSVFMFLGKGRFHECYWKELDHKIDKALEGDGLY
;
A
#
# COMPACT_ATOMS: atom_id res chain seq x y z
N MET A 1 4.03 -46.35 37.48
CA MET A 1 5.17 -46.24 36.55
C MET A 1 4.77 -46.85 35.21
N SER A 2 4.51 -46.01 34.21
CA SER A 2 4.84 -46.27 32.78
C SER A 2 4.31 -45.11 31.93
N THR A 3 5.23 -44.21 31.61
CA THR A 3 5.10 -43.18 30.58
C THR A 3 5.13 -43.83 29.20
N LEU A 4 4.11 -43.57 28.39
CA LEU A 4 4.15 -43.79 26.94
C LEU A 4 4.23 -42.42 26.25
N LYS A 5 5.44 -42.08 25.81
CA LYS A 5 5.72 -41.01 24.85
C LYS A 5 5.20 -41.45 23.49
N SER A 6 4.23 -40.73 22.91
CA SER A 6 3.93 -40.82 21.48
C SER A 6 4.65 -39.68 20.75
N SER A 7 5.68 -40.05 19.98
CA SER A 7 6.32 -39.18 19.00
C SER A 7 5.40 -39.07 17.79
N LEU A 8 4.65 -37.97 17.70
CA LEU A 8 3.98 -37.56 16.46
C LEU A 8 4.92 -36.58 15.72
N SER A 9 5.66 -37.13 14.78
CA SER A 9 6.22 -36.39 13.64
C SER A 9 5.07 -35.80 12.83
N GLY A 10 4.74 -34.53 13.09
CA GLY A 10 3.70 -33.82 12.35
C GLY A 10 4.10 -33.59 10.89
N PRO A 11 3.16 -33.67 9.94
CA PRO A 11 3.44 -33.36 8.55
C PRO A 11 3.70 -31.85 8.39
N LYS A 12 4.93 -31.52 7.99
CA LYS A 12 5.31 -30.23 7.41
C LYS A 12 4.59 -30.10 6.06
N ASN A 13 3.34 -29.60 6.02
CA ASN A 13 2.67 -29.03 4.83
C ASN A 13 1.21 -28.68 5.11
N ARG A 14 0.94 -27.76 6.06
CA ARG A 14 -0.43 -27.22 6.27
C ARG A 14 -0.69 -25.86 5.62
N GLY A 15 0.31 -25.24 5.00
CA GLY A 15 0.14 -23.96 4.29
C GLY A 15 -0.53 -24.07 2.92
N HIS A 16 -0.40 -25.21 2.23
CA HIS A 16 -0.86 -25.37 0.84
C HIS A 16 -2.33 -25.79 0.66
N PHE A 17 -3.05 -26.10 1.75
CA PHE A 17 -4.39 -26.68 1.64
C PHE A 17 -5.49 -25.63 1.40
N TRP A 18 -5.38 -24.45 2.03
CA TRP A 18 -6.41 -23.41 1.94
C TRP A 18 -6.39 -22.64 0.61
N GLY A 19 -5.20 -22.43 0.02
CA GLY A 19 -5.07 -21.75 -1.29
C GLY A 19 -5.73 -22.53 -2.43
N ARG A 20 -5.56 -23.87 -2.46
CA ARG A 20 -6.12 -24.74 -3.49
C ARG A 20 -7.65 -24.83 -3.50
N LEU A 21 -8.30 -24.45 -2.40
CA LEU A 21 -9.76 -24.44 -2.32
C LEU A 21 -10.37 -23.20 -3.02
N LEU A 22 -9.59 -22.12 -3.16
CA LEU A 22 -10.04 -20.82 -3.68
C LEU A 22 -9.48 -20.50 -5.07
N MET A 23 -8.27 -20.98 -5.38
CA MET A 23 -7.58 -20.77 -6.65
C MET A 23 -6.71 -21.99 -7.01
N LYS A 24 -6.45 -22.17 -8.30
CA LYS A 24 -5.56 -23.24 -8.80
C LYS A 24 -4.10 -22.90 -8.54
N ASP A 25 -3.76 -21.62 -8.68
CA ASP A 25 -2.40 -21.09 -8.60
C ASP A 25 -2.41 -19.61 -8.15
N ASP A 26 -1.35 -19.15 -7.49
CA ASP A 26 -1.21 -17.75 -7.03
C ASP A 26 -0.90 -16.78 -8.18
N SER A 27 -0.43 -17.28 -9.32
CA SER A 27 -0.37 -16.53 -10.60
C SER A 27 -1.72 -15.96 -11.06
N GLN A 28 -2.84 -16.46 -10.52
CA GLN A 28 -4.18 -15.95 -10.77
C GLN A 28 -4.49 -14.65 -10.00
N ILE A 29 -3.67 -14.27 -9.02
CA ILE A 29 -3.85 -13.04 -8.25
C ILE A 29 -3.42 -11.86 -9.13
N LYS A 30 -4.38 -11.06 -9.57
CA LYS A 30 -4.15 -9.82 -10.35
C LYS A 30 -4.18 -8.56 -9.50
N PHE A 31 -4.75 -8.66 -8.30
CA PHE A 31 -4.84 -7.57 -7.35
C PHE A 31 -4.65 -8.13 -5.94
N LEU A 32 -3.74 -7.50 -5.18
CA LEU A 32 -3.49 -7.84 -3.78
C LEU A 32 -3.41 -6.56 -2.96
N SER A 33 -4.26 -6.41 -1.95
CA SER A 33 -4.16 -5.31 -0.98
C SER A 33 -4.02 -5.88 0.43
N VAL A 34 -2.98 -5.45 1.13
CA VAL A 34 -2.65 -5.90 2.48
C VAL A 34 -2.51 -4.70 3.38
N ASN A 35 -3.14 -4.80 4.54
CA ASN A 35 -3.23 -3.72 5.50
C ASN A 35 -2.98 -4.27 6.90
N PHE A 36 -2.22 -3.52 7.69
CA PHE A 36 -1.88 -3.86 9.07
C PHE A 36 -2.74 -3.01 10.01
N TYR A 37 -3.71 -3.65 10.67
CA TYR A 37 -4.65 -2.98 11.55
C TYR A 37 -4.53 -3.44 12.99
N PHE A 38 -4.72 -2.51 13.91
CA PHE A 38 -5.05 -2.80 15.30
C PHE A 38 -6.58 -2.86 15.41
N LEU A 39 -7.14 -4.06 15.56
CA LEU A 39 -8.58 -4.21 15.77
C LEU A 39 -8.94 -3.68 17.17
N LYS A 40 -9.68 -2.58 17.24
CA LYS A 40 -10.24 -2.05 18.50
C LYS A 40 -11.34 -2.95 19.08
N GLU A 41 -11.94 -3.83 18.28
CA GLU A 41 -13.17 -4.57 18.63
C GLU A 41 -12.95 -5.89 19.40
N VAL A 42 -11.73 -6.20 19.84
CA VAL A 42 -11.49 -7.41 20.63
C VAL A 42 -11.62 -7.09 22.12
N ASP A 43 -12.64 -7.68 22.73
CA ASP A 43 -12.90 -7.77 24.18
C ASP A 43 -11.61 -7.59 25.02
N PRO A 44 -11.50 -6.54 25.84
CA PRO A 44 -10.27 -6.19 26.57
C PRO A 44 -9.80 -7.29 27.54
N VAL A 45 -10.66 -8.27 27.85
CA VAL A 45 -10.35 -9.39 28.74
C VAL A 45 -9.72 -10.59 27.99
N LYS A 46 -9.85 -10.64 26.66
CA LYS A 46 -9.23 -11.69 25.82
C LYS A 46 -8.03 -11.11 25.08
N HIS A 47 -6.83 -11.50 25.54
CA HIS A 47 -5.56 -11.25 24.87
C HIS A 47 -5.71 -11.17 23.33
N MET A 48 -5.36 -10.02 22.75
CA MET A 48 -5.37 -9.78 21.31
C MET A 48 -4.45 -10.81 20.62
N LYS A 49 -5.02 -11.93 20.18
CA LYS A 49 -4.29 -12.88 19.35
C LYS A 49 -4.17 -12.27 17.95
N PRO A 50 -2.96 -12.23 17.36
CA PRO A 50 -2.80 -11.87 15.96
C PRO A 50 -3.76 -12.68 15.10
N CYS A 51 -4.54 -12.00 14.26
CA CYS A 51 -5.49 -12.64 13.35
C CYS A 51 -5.24 -12.18 11.92
N LEU A 52 -5.50 -13.07 10.97
CA LEU A 52 -5.47 -12.78 9.55
C LEU A 52 -6.91 -12.78 9.03
N ARG A 53 -7.34 -11.68 8.42
CA ARG A 53 -8.60 -11.60 7.70
C ARG A 53 -8.32 -11.59 6.20
N LEU A 54 -8.90 -12.54 5.48
CA LEU A 54 -8.75 -12.68 4.05
C LEU A 54 -10.11 -12.46 3.37
N LYS A 55 -10.18 -11.51 2.43
CA LYS A 55 -11.28 -11.34 1.46
C LYS A 55 -10.72 -11.76 0.10
N VAL A 56 -11.40 -12.69 -0.57
CA VAL A 56 -11.03 -13.16 -1.91
C VAL A 56 -12.27 -12.99 -2.78
N ASP A 57 -12.09 -12.40 -3.95
CA ASP A 57 -13.16 -12.23 -4.93
C ASP A 57 -12.62 -12.39 -6.35
N LYS A 58 -13.52 -12.56 -7.32
CA LYS A 58 -13.18 -12.54 -8.73
C LYS A 58 -12.87 -11.12 -9.16
N LEU A 59 -11.87 -10.97 -10.03
CA LEU A 59 -11.50 -9.68 -10.60
C LEU A 59 -12.69 -9.01 -11.31
N ASP A 60 -13.49 -9.77 -12.05
CA ASP A 60 -14.64 -9.25 -12.78
C ASP A 60 -15.70 -8.64 -11.86
N HIS A 61 -15.89 -9.17 -10.64
CA HIS A 61 -16.82 -8.59 -9.67
C HIS A 61 -16.30 -7.23 -9.17
N LEU A 62 -15.00 -7.13 -8.87
CA LEU A 62 -14.38 -5.86 -8.51
C LEU A 62 -14.52 -4.82 -9.62
N VAL A 63 -14.33 -5.22 -10.88
CA VAL A 63 -14.52 -4.33 -12.04
C VAL A 63 -15.98 -3.90 -12.17
N GLN A 64 -16.93 -4.80 -11.93
CA GLN A 64 -18.37 -4.48 -11.93
C GLN A 64 -18.75 -3.52 -10.80
N ASP A 65 -18.20 -3.71 -9.60
CA ASP A 65 -18.43 -2.82 -8.45
C ASP A 65 -17.89 -1.41 -8.72
N LEU A 66 -16.71 -1.31 -9.35
CA LEU A 66 -16.15 -0.04 -9.79
C LEU A 66 -17.03 0.62 -10.86
N ALA A 67 -17.46 -0.14 -11.87
CA ALA A 67 -18.35 0.37 -12.91
C ALA A 67 -19.71 0.84 -12.33
N LEU A 68 -20.26 0.10 -11.36
CA LEU A 68 -21.45 0.48 -10.61
C LEU A 68 -21.22 1.80 -9.88
N LEU A 69 -20.13 1.91 -9.12
CA LEU A 69 -19.79 3.13 -8.40
C LEU A 69 -19.71 4.34 -9.35
N ASN A 70 -19.04 4.20 -10.49
CA ASN A 70 -18.98 5.25 -11.53
C ASN A 70 -20.37 5.69 -12.02
N ASN A 71 -21.27 4.73 -12.23
CA ASN A 71 -22.64 5.03 -12.69
C ASN A 71 -23.47 5.73 -11.60
N LEU A 72 -23.20 5.43 -10.33
CA LEU A 72 -23.86 6.06 -9.18
C LEU A 72 -23.23 7.42 -8.79
N SER A 73 -22.06 7.78 -9.34
CA SER A 73 -21.30 8.97 -8.93
C SER A 73 -21.48 10.27 -9.74
N PRO A 74 -22.52 10.54 -10.58
CA PRO A 74 -22.56 11.81 -11.30
C PRO A 74 -22.73 13.06 -10.38
N HIS A 75 -23.04 12.89 -9.08
CA HIS A 75 -23.33 14.01 -8.17
C HIS A 75 -22.60 14.01 -6.81
N HIS A 76 -21.67 13.09 -6.54
CA HIS A 76 -21.06 12.96 -5.20
C HIS A 76 -19.53 13.15 -5.11
N LEU A 77 -18.88 13.56 -6.19
CA LEU A 77 -17.44 13.85 -6.18
C LEU A 77 -17.07 15.21 -5.55
N ASP A 78 -18.04 15.99 -5.07
CA ASP A 78 -17.81 17.26 -4.36
C ASP A 78 -17.85 17.10 -2.83
N GLU A 79 -17.49 15.93 -2.31
CA GLU A 79 -16.93 15.86 -0.96
C GLU A 79 -15.47 16.29 -1.02
N GLY A 80 -15.28 17.55 -1.40
CA GLY A 80 -14.02 18.25 -1.23
C GLY A 80 -13.54 18.03 0.20
N ASN A 81 -12.26 17.70 0.33
CA ASN A 81 -11.51 17.63 1.58
C ASN A 81 -11.88 18.80 2.51
N ARG A 82 -12.93 18.63 3.33
CA ARG A 82 -13.28 19.55 4.42
C ARG A 82 -12.45 19.18 5.64
N TYR A 83 -11.14 19.24 5.46
CA TYR A 83 -10.17 19.38 6.53
C TYR A 83 -9.20 20.51 6.20
N HIS A 84 -9.70 21.61 5.65
CA HIS A 84 -9.08 22.90 5.93
C HIS A 84 -9.46 23.29 7.35
N GLN A 85 -8.79 22.68 8.33
CA GLN A 85 -8.52 23.44 9.55
C GLN A 85 -7.66 24.60 9.08
N GLU A 86 -8.20 25.81 9.22
CA GLU A 86 -7.41 27.03 9.14
C GLU A 86 -6.24 26.84 10.11
N HIS A 87 -5.07 26.51 9.57
CA HIS A 87 -3.83 26.56 10.33
C HIS A 87 -3.63 28.03 10.68
N ASP A 88 -4.01 28.38 11.91
CA ASP A 88 -3.76 29.69 12.47
C ASP A 88 -2.23 29.90 12.46
N SER A 89 -1.77 30.66 11.46
CA SER A 89 -0.35 30.84 11.16
C SER A 89 0.34 31.81 12.13
N SER A 90 -0.38 32.25 13.17
CA SER A 90 0.13 33.08 14.26
C SER A 90 0.76 32.26 15.40
N PHE A 91 1.40 31.13 15.08
CA PHE A 91 2.15 30.38 16.08
C PHE A 91 3.50 31.09 16.30
N ASP A 92 3.59 31.93 17.33
CA ASP A 92 4.86 32.51 17.80
C ASP A 92 5.49 31.55 18.82
N PRO A 93 6.62 30.88 18.50
CA PRO A 93 7.31 30.00 19.44
C PRO A 93 7.67 30.70 20.76
N ALA A 94 7.85 32.03 20.75
CA ALA A 94 8.23 32.81 21.93
C ALA A 94 7.14 32.84 23.03
N ASP A 95 5.87 32.60 22.68
CA ASP A 95 4.75 32.58 23.64
C ASP A 95 4.74 31.32 24.53
N TYR A 96 5.43 30.25 24.13
CA TYR A 96 5.44 28.96 24.84
C TYR A 96 6.75 28.63 25.55
N ASP A 97 7.87 29.24 25.17
CA ASP A 97 9.19 29.03 25.79
C ASP A 97 9.18 29.27 27.32
N GLY A 98 8.25 30.08 27.83
CA GLY A 98 8.07 30.33 29.26
C GLY A 98 7.16 29.35 30.01
N VAL A 99 6.35 28.53 29.32
CA VAL A 99 5.26 27.72 29.91
C VAL A 99 5.41 26.22 29.61
N LEU A 100 5.93 25.87 28.44
CA LEU A 100 6.12 24.50 27.98
C LEU A 100 7.63 24.22 27.95
N GLY A 101 8.10 23.27 28.75
CA GLY A 101 9.52 22.87 28.71
C GLY A 101 9.94 22.29 27.35
N ASP A 102 11.24 22.22 27.08
CA ASP A 102 11.84 21.80 25.79
C ASP A 102 11.22 20.55 25.16
N LYS A 103 10.81 19.57 25.98
CA LYS A 103 10.16 18.34 25.51
C LYS A 103 8.82 18.61 24.79
N ALA A 104 8.03 19.56 25.29
CA ALA A 104 6.73 19.89 24.71
C ALA A 104 6.90 20.65 23.38
N ILE A 105 7.88 21.54 23.28
CA ILE A 105 8.22 22.23 22.02
C ILE A 105 8.66 21.21 20.96
N ALA A 106 9.55 20.28 21.32
CA ALA A 106 9.99 19.23 20.41
C ALA A 106 8.82 18.33 19.96
N ALA A 107 7.88 18.01 20.85
CA ALA A 107 6.69 17.23 20.52
C ALA A 107 5.75 17.99 19.56
N MET A 108 5.51 19.29 19.78
CA MET A 108 4.71 20.11 18.87
C MET A 108 5.33 20.22 17.47
N GLN A 109 6.65 20.44 17.40
CA GLN A 109 7.37 20.47 16.13
C GLN A 109 7.26 19.12 15.41
N TYR A 110 7.44 18.01 16.12
CA TYR A 110 7.27 16.67 15.57
C TYR A 110 5.85 16.46 15.01
N MET A 111 4.82 16.84 15.76
CA MET A 111 3.42 16.70 15.32
C MET A 111 3.14 17.53 14.07
N SER A 112 3.60 18.78 14.04
CA SER A 112 3.49 19.66 12.87
C SER A 112 4.18 19.05 11.65
N ASP A 113 5.40 18.55 11.80
CA ASP A 113 6.15 17.98 10.66
C ASP A 113 5.57 16.63 10.21
N SER A 114 5.04 15.82 11.13
CA SER A 114 4.31 14.59 10.81
C SER A 114 3.01 14.89 10.05
N GLN A 115 2.25 15.92 10.43
CA GLN A 115 1.05 16.35 9.72
C GLN A 115 1.39 16.85 8.31
N ARG A 116 2.42 17.69 8.15
CA ARG A 116 2.87 18.14 6.83
C ARG A 116 3.30 16.98 5.92
N GLN A 117 3.92 15.94 6.49
CA GLN A 117 4.22 14.71 5.76
C GLN A 117 2.96 13.96 5.36
N GLU A 118 2.00 13.81 6.28
CA GLU A 118 0.71 13.19 6.01
C GLU A 118 -0.03 13.88 4.85
N ASP A 119 -0.09 15.21 4.86
CA ASP A 119 -0.75 16.00 3.82
C ASP A 119 -0.04 15.84 2.48
N LEU A 120 1.30 15.95 2.46
CA LEU A 120 2.09 15.73 1.25
C LEU A 120 1.87 14.32 0.69
N LEU A 121 1.94 13.30 1.55
CA LEU A 121 1.71 11.89 1.20
C LEU A 121 0.29 11.67 0.68
N GLY A 122 -0.70 12.38 1.21
CA GLY A 122 -2.08 12.36 0.71
C GLY A 122 -2.22 12.97 -0.69
N VAL A 123 -1.52 14.07 -0.96
CA VAL A 123 -1.52 14.71 -2.30
C VAL A 123 -0.88 13.82 -3.36
N ILE A 124 0.19 13.11 -3.01
CA ILE A 124 0.92 12.24 -3.94
C ILE A 124 0.44 10.78 -3.93
N ASP A 125 -0.57 10.46 -3.12
CA ASP A 125 -1.08 9.11 -2.94
C ASP A 125 -1.65 8.55 -4.25
N PHE A 126 -1.55 7.24 -4.40
CA PHE A 126 -2.29 6.53 -5.42
C PHE A 126 -3.75 6.48 -4.97
N ASN A 127 -4.63 7.23 -5.63
CA ASN A 127 -6.02 7.36 -5.20
C ASN A 127 -6.95 6.35 -5.90
N PHE A 128 -8.18 6.29 -5.39
CA PHE A 128 -9.21 5.37 -5.88
C PHE A 128 -9.57 5.58 -7.36
N GLY A 129 -9.61 6.83 -7.84
CA GLY A 129 -9.90 7.10 -9.26
C GLY A 129 -8.79 6.62 -10.20
N MET A 130 -7.52 6.71 -9.77
CA MET A 130 -6.41 6.11 -10.51
C MET A 130 -6.52 4.58 -10.52
N PHE A 131 -6.87 3.97 -9.38
CA PHE A 131 -7.11 2.54 -9.28
C PHE A 131 -8.18 2.08 -10.28
N GLU A 132 -9.36 2.69 -10.21
CA GLU A 132 -10.49 2.43 -11.10
C GLU A 132 -10.10 2.54 -12.58
N THR A 133 -9.42 3.62 -12.95
CA THR A 133 -8.98 3.86 -14.32
C THR A 133 -8.01 2.78 -14.83
N LEU A 134 -7.14 2.27 -13.96
CA LEU A 134 -6.25 1.16 -14.34
C LEU A 134 -7.01 -0.16 -14.45
N MET A 135 -8.01 -0.38 -13.60
CA MET A 135 -8.84 -1.58 -13.60
C MET A 135 -9.81 -1.63 -14.77
N SER A 136 -10.25 -0.48 -15.30
CA SER A 136 -11.13 -0.43 -16.48
C SER A 136 -10.49 -1.05 -17.73
N GLY A 137 -9.16 -1.24 -17.75
CA GLY A 137 -8.47 -1.99 -18.80
C GLY A 137 -8.87 -3.48 -18.88
N TYR A 138 -9.44 -4.04 -17.81
CA TYR A 138 -9.96 -5.41 -17.78
C TYR A 138 -11.40 -5.52 -18.30
N GLU A 139 -12.10 -4.40 -18.53
CA GLU A 139 -13.46 -4.44 -19.08
C GLU A 139 -13.49 -5.07 -20.48
N THR A 140 -14.34 -6.09 -20.65
CA THR A 140 -14.65 -6.65 -21.96
C THR A 140 -15.97 -6.08 -22.44
N HIS A 141 -15.95 -5.17 -23.43
CA HIS A 141 -17.16 -4.54 -23.94
C HIS A 141 -17.28 -4.59 -25.47
N GLU A 142 -18.54 -4.49 -25.91
CA GLU A 142 -19.04 -4.62 -27.28
C GLU A 142 -18.20 -3.89 -28.35
N ASP A 143 -18.17 -4.48 -29.54
CA ASP A 143 -17.19 -4.19 -30.61
C ASP A 143 -17.14 -2.72 -31.06
N TYR A 144 -18.23 -1.95 -30.91
CA TYR A 144 -18.30 -0.59 -31.46
C TYR A 144 -17.57 0.46 -30.62
N LEU A 145 -17.61 0.40 -29.28
CA LEU A 145 -16.93 1.36 -28.40
C LEU A 145 -15.52 0.90 -27.97
N LYS A 146 -15.16 -0.33 -28.32
CA LYS A 146 -13.91 -0.99 -27.92
C LYS A 146 -12.67 -0.15 -28.26
N ASN A 147 -12.60 0.40 -29.47
CA ASN A 147 -11.42 1.18 -29.90
C ASN A 147 -11.27 2.49 -29.13
N LEU A 148 -12.37 3.24 -28.92
CA LEU A 148 -12.33 4.51 -28.19
C LEU A 148 -11.98 4.28 -26.72
N LYS A 149 -12.63 3.31 -26.06
CA LYS A 149 -12.32 2.96 -24.67
C LYS A 149 -10.87 2.50 -24.51
N GLN A 150 -10.35 1.71 -25.45
CA GLN A 150 -8.95 1.30 -25.43
C GLN A 150 -8.01 2.51 -25.56
N GLU A 151 -8.24 3.43 -26.50
CA GLU A 151 -7.39 4.62 -26.62
C GLU A 151 -7.45 5.53 -25.38
N LEU A 152 -8.64 5.73 -24.80
CA LEU A 152 -8.80 6.47 -23.54
C LEU A 152 -8.05 5.79 -22.39
N TYR A 153 -8.18 4.46 -22.26
CA TYR A 153 -7.41 3.69 -21.28
C TYR A 153 -5.90 3.86 -21.49
N LYS A 154 -5.39 3.78 -22.74
CA LYS A 154 -3.96 4.02 -23.03
C LYS A 154 -3.51 5.40 -22.58
N ILE A 155 -4.31 6.44 -22.87
CA ILE A 155 -4.01 7.82 -22.48
C ILE A 155 -3.96 7.94 -20.97
N HIS A 156 -5.00 7.51 -20.26
CA HIS A 156 -5.07 7.67 -18.81
C HIS A 156 -4.03 6.81 -18.08
N ARG A 157 -3.82 5.58 -18.52
CA ARG A 157 -2.73 4.74 -18.03
C ARG A 157 -1.39 5.45 -18.17
N ARG A 158 -1.09 6.03 -19.34
CA ARG A 158 0.16 6.78 -19.55
C ARG A 158 0.25 8.01 -18.65
N GLN A 159 -0.87 8.70 -18.42
CA GLN A 159 -0.93 9.83 -17.49
C GLN A 159 -0.60 9.40 -16.06
N ILE A 160 -1.26 8.35 -15.56
CA ILE A 160 -1.06 7.81 -14.20
C ILE A 160 0.38 7.33 -14.02
N LEU A 161 0.89 6.50 -14.93
CA LEU A 161 2.27 5.98 -14.86
C LEU A 161 3.33 7.07 -15.11
N GLY A 162 2.94 8.21 -15.69
CA GLY A 162 3.78 9.37 -15.93
C GLY A 162 3.76 10.41 -14.81
N LEU A 163 2.96 10.22 -13.76
CA LEU A 163 2.88 11.17 -12.65
C LEU A 163 4.24 11.32 -11.95
N PRO A 164 4.61 12.54 -11.47
CA PRO A 164 5.86 12.74 -10.74
C PRO A 164 5.99 11.93 -9.45
N SER A 165 4.86 11.53 -8.85
CA SER A 165 4.78 10.65 -7.68
C SER A 165 4.99 9.18 -8.02
N CYS A 166 4.79 8.80 -9.28
CA CYS A 166 5.05 7.45 -9.79
C CYS A 166 6.55 7.24 -10.02
N VAL A 167 7.10 6.23 -9.38
CA VAL A 167 8.50 5.83 -9.52
C VAL A 167 8.59 4.63 -10.45
N ALA A 168 9.06 4.85 -11.67
CA ALA A 168 9.38 3.76 -12.60
C ALA A 168 10.64 3.00 -12.12
N LEU A 169 10.45 1.77 -11.66
CA LEU A 169 11.51 0.86 -11.20
C LEU A 169 12.15 0.08 -12.37
N GLY A 170 11.48 0.10 -13.53
CA GLY A 170 11.92 -0.54 -14.76
C GLY A 170 11.58 -2.02 -14.79
N SER A 171 12.34 -2.77 -15.56
CA SER A 171 12.05 -4.18 -15.81
C SER A 171 12.21 -5.04 -14.55
N PRO A 172 11.31 -6.01 -14.33
CA PRO A 172 11.41 -6.96 -13.22
C PRO A 172 12.67 -7.86 -13.35
N PRO A 173 13.13 -8.48 -12.25
CA PRO A 173 14.22 -9.44 -12.31
C PRO A 173 13.73 -10.77 -12.93
N LEU A 174 14.19 -11.05 -14.15
CA LEU A 174 13.74 -12.20 -14.96
C LEU A 174 14.73 -13.38 -14.95
N LYS A 175 16.01 -13.09 -14.72
CA LYS A 175 17.07 -14.10 -14.65
C LYS A 175 17.66 -14.18 -13.24
N GLN A 176 18.30 -15.29 -12.95
CA GLN A 176 19.07 -15.45 -11.72
C GLN A 176 20.26 -14.48 -11.75
N GLY A 177 20.38 -13.63 -10.73
CA GLY A 177 21.36 -12.53 -10.66
C GLY A 177 20.74 -11.14 -10.74
N ASP A 178 19.71 -10.94 -11.58
CA ASP A 178 19.03 -9.65 -11.80
C ASP A 178 18.42 -9.06 -10.51
N SER A 179 18.18 -9.89 -9.50
CA SER A 179 17.67 -9.53 -8.19
C SER A 179 18.49 -8.44 -7.50
N SER A 180 19.82 -8.48 -7.62
CA SER A 180 20.71 -7.48 -6.99
C SER A 180 20.56 -6.14 -7.69
N ASP A 181 20.69 -6.15 -9.02
CA ASP A 181 20.56 -4.95 -9.86
C ASP A 181 19.19 -4.29 -9.69
N PHE A 182 18.12 -5.09 -9.57
CA PHE A 182 16.78 -4.56 -9.34
C PHE A 182 16.67 -3.87 -7.98
N LYS A 183 17.24 -4.44 -6.91
CA LYS A 183 17.27 -3.81 -5.58
C LYS A 183 18.06 -2.51 -5.59
N GLU A 184 19.22 -2.49 -6.24
CA GLU A 184 20.03 -1.28 -6.38
C GLU A 184 19.28 -0.20 -7.16
N ARG A 185 18.57 -0.56 -8.24
CA ARG A 185 17.70 0.37 -8.96
C ARG A 185 16.60 0.93 -8.06
N ILE A 186 15.92 0.10 -7.28
CA ILE A 186 14.89 0.55 -6.34
C ILE A 186 15.48 1.56 -5.36
N GLU A 187 16.63 1.23 -4.75
CA GLU A 187 17.33 2.10 -3.81
C GLU A 187 17.66 3.46 -4.44
N GLN A 188 18.31 3.48 -5.61
CA GLN A 188 18.68 4.71 -6.29
C GLN A 188 17.46 5.57 -6.65
N LYS A 189 16.40 4.94 -7.17
CA LYS A 189 15.15 5.63 -7.54
C LYS A 189 14.42 6.17 -6.32
N LEU A 190 14.39 5.42 -5.23
CA LEU A 190 13.79 5.82 -3.97
C LEU A 190 14.56 6.99 -3.34
N LYS A 191 15.89 6.90 -3.25
CA LYS A 191 16.74 8.03 -2.79
C LYS A 191 16.50 9.28 -3.62
N LYS A 192 16.44 9.15 -4.95
CA LYS A 192 16.15 10.26 -5.85
C LYS A 192 14.75 10.84 -5.60
N GLN A 193 13.74 10.00 -5.38
CA GLN A 193 12.38 10.45 -5.12
C GLN A 193 12.29 11.18 -3.77
N MET A 194 12.87 10.62 -2.71
CA MET A 194 12.89 11.25 -1.38
C MET A 194 13.67 12.56 -1.39
N ALA A 195 14.72 12.69 -2.21
CA ALA A 195 15.45 13.95 -2.35
C ALA A 195 14.61 15.08 -2.97
N LYS A 196 13.56 14.76 -3.74
CA LYS A 196 12.64 15.78 -4.29
C LYS A 196 11.77 16.40 -3.20
N TYR A 197 11.43 15.63 -2.17
CA TYR A 197 10.50 16.02 -1.13
C TYR A 197 11.23 16.09 0.22
N ARG A 198 11.75 17.28 0.55
CA ARG A 198 12.51 17.52 1.79
C ARG A 198 11.80 17.02 3.04
N LEU A 199 10.48 17.09 3.07
CA LEU A 199 9.67 16.65 4.20
C LEU A 199 9.73 15.14 4.46
N GLN A 200 10.22 14.29 3.55
CA GLN A 200 10.18 12.83 3.71
C GLN A 200 11.41 12.24 4.45
N LYS A 201 12.30 13.09 5.00
CA LYS A 201 13.47 12.65 5.77
C LYS A 201 13.67 13.50 7.04
N PRO A 202 13.61 12.90 8.24
CA PRO A 202 13.22 11.52 8.53
C PRO A 202 11.74 11.27 8.21
N LEU A 203 11.36 10.01 7.94
CA LEU A 203 9.94 9.68 7.80
C LEU A 203 9.29 9.66 9.19
N LEU A 204 8.33 10.55 9.40
CA LEU A 204 7.60 10.78 10.66
C LEU A 204 6.17 10.25 10.59
N HIS A 205 5.62 10.09 9.39
CA HIS A 205 4.29 9.53 9.18
C HIS A 205 4.37 8.16 8.49
N PRO A 206 3.58 7.15 8.90
CA PRO A 206 3.55 5.87 8.22
C PRO A 206 3.05 5.99 6.78
N ILE A 207 3.55 5.14 5.90
CA ILE A 207 3.26 5.23 4.46
C ILE A 207 2.40 4.07 3.96
N SER A 208 1.81 4.27 2.79
CA SER A 208 1.31 3.21 1.91
C SER A 208 2.30 2.98 0.77
N CYS A 209 2.32 1.78 0.21
CA CYS A 209 3.12 1.43 -0.97
C CYS A 209 2.25 0.75 -2.01
N THR A 210 2.00 1.42 -3.14
CA THR A 210 1.27 0.82 -4.28
C THR A 210 2.25 0.44 -5.37
N ILE A 211 2.23 -0.82 -5.79
CA ILE A 211 3.10 -1.41 -6.80
C ILE A 211 2.24 -1.76 -8.00
N ILE A 212 2.60 -1.25 -9.17
CA ILE A 212 1.92 -1.57 -10.43
C ILE A 212 2.85 -2.42 -11.27
N VAL A 213 2.34 -3.53 -11.78
CA VAL A 213 3.10 -4.53 -12.53
C VAL A 213 2.49 -4.68 -13.92
N ILE A 214 3.34 -4.51 -14.93
CA ILE A 214 3.10 -5.02 -16.29
C ILE A 214 3.95 -6.27 -16.40
N GLN A 215 3.31 -7.43 -16.53
CA GLN A 215 4.02 -8.70 -16.64
C GLN A 215 4.91 -8.76 -17.89
N PRO A 216 5.89 -9.67 -17.99
CA PRO A 216 6.63 -9.93 -19.23
C PRO A 216 5.74 -10.58 -20.30
N ASP A 217 6.13 -10.48 -21.57
CA ASP A 217 5.41 -11.10 -22.68
C ASP A 217 5.53 -12.63 -22.59
N GLU A 218 4.39 -13.32 -22.46
CA GLU A 218 4.33 -14.77 -22.32
C GLU A 218 4.99 -15.51 -23.48
N THR A 219 4.89 -14.96 -24.69
CA THR A 219 5.42 -15.56 -25.92
C THR A 219 6.95 -15.59 -25.93
N GLN A 220 7.60 -14.58 -25.32
CA GLN A 220 9.05 -14.47 -25.29
C GLN A 220 9.66 -15.11 -24.03
N TYR A 221 8.94 -15.13 -22.92
CA TYR A 221 9.45 -15.60 -21.62
C TYR A 221 8.89 -16.95 -21.18
N ALA A 222 8.33 -17.74 -22.11
CA ALA A 222 7.92 -19.14 -21.94
C ALA A 222 7.02 -19.37 -20.71
N GLY A 223 6.06 -18.47 -20.48
CA GLY A 223 5.15 -18.57 -19.34
C GLY A 223 5.79 -18.32 -17.96
N LYS A 224 7.02 -17.78 -17.89
CA LYS A 224 7.62 -17.30 -16.64
C LYS A 224 7.01 -15.96 -16.22
N GLN A 225 5.71 -15.95 -15.99
CA GLN A 225 5.11 -14.91 -15.17
C GLN A 225 5.58 -15.12 -13.74
N LYS A 226 5.93 -14.02 -13.09
CA LYS A 226 6.30 -14.05 -11.67
C LYS A 226 5.09 -13.63 -10.88
N ASP A 227 4.86 -14.34 -9.77
CA ASP A 227 3.78 -14.00 -8.85
C ASP A 227 3.96 -12.56 -8.37
N ILE A 228 2.88 -11.80 -8.39
CA ILE A 228 2.96 -10.35 -8.21
C ILE A 228 3.44 -9.97 -6.80
N ASP A 229 3.19 -10.84 -5.81
CA ASP A 229 3.60 -10.69 -4.43
C ASP A 229 5.11 -10.83 -4.23
N ASN A 230 5.78 -11.63 -5.06
CA ASN A 230 7.24 -11.74 -5.05
C ASN A 230 7.92 -10.40 -5.30
N TYR A 231 7.33 -9.51 -6.11
CA TYR A 231 7.86 -8.15 -6.32
C TYR A 231 7.87 -7.34 -5.02
N ALA A 232 6.76 -7.37 -4.28
CA ALA A 232 6.63 -6.65 -3.03
C ALA A 232 7.52 -7.24 -1.94
N PHE A 233 7.41 -8.54 -1.68
CA PHE A 233 8.03 -9.16 -0.50
C PHE A 233 9.54 -9.34 -0.61
N HIS A 234 10.07 -9.64 -1.80
CA HIS A 234 11.48 -9.97 -1.95
C HIS A 234 12.35 -8.78 -2.36
N PHE A 235 11.77 -7.76 -2.98
CA PHE A 235 12.51 -6.65 -3.57
C PHE A 235 12.06 -5.30 -3.01
N ILE A 236 10.80 -4.92 -3.22
CA ILE A 236 10.37 -3.53 -3.01
C ILE A 236 10.23 -3.19 -1.53
N LEU A 237 9.38 -3.90 -0.78
CA LEU A 237 9.13 -3.57 0.63
C LEU A 237 10.41 -3.64 1.48
N PRO A 238 11.28 -4.67 1.36
CA PRO A 238 12.54 -4.69 2.11
C PRO A 238 13.41 -3.46 1.83
N THR A 239 13.56 -3.06 0.57
CA THR A 239 14.35 -1.87 0.20
C THR A 239 13.69 -0.59 0.70
N VAL A 240 12.36 -0.46 0.62
CA VAL A 240 11.63 0.69 1.17
C VAL A 240 11.84 0.80 2.68
N HIS A 241 11.72 -0.31 3.42
CA HIS A 241 11.94 -0.32 4.86
C HIS A 241 13.38 0.03 5.26
N GLN A 242 14.34 -0.44 4.48
CA GLN A 242 15.76 -0.15 4.70
C GLN A 242 16.07 1.33 4.46
N GLU A 243 15.58 1.91 3.36
CA GLU A 243 15.93 3.26 2.92
C GLU A 243 15.19 4.36 3.66
N LEU A 244 13.92 4.13 4.02
CA LEU A 244 13.16 5.13 4.77
C LEU A 244 13.45 5.07 6.27
N ALA A 245 13.98 3.94 6.76
CA ALA A 245 14.32 3.66 8.15
C ALA A 245 13.41 4.35 9.22
N PRO A 246 12.08 4.22 9.13
CA PRO A 246 11.18 5.14 9.82
C PRO A 246 11.06 4.83 11.29
N LEU A 247 10.82 5.89 12.04
CA LEU A 247 10.60 5.80 13.48
C LEU A 247 9.37 4.92 13.73
N THR A 248 9.58 3.89 14.56
CA THR A 248 8.57 2.89 14.91
C THR A 248 7.43 3.52 15.72
N THR A 249 6.34 3.88 15.04
CA THR A 249 4.99 4.23 15.54
C THR A 249 4.89 5.33 16.61
N LEU A 250 3.70 5.94 16.75
CA LEU A 250 3.37 6.87 17.86
C LEU A 250 3.66 6.24 19.23
N GLY A 251 3.50 4.93 19.38
CA GLY A 251 3.85 4.20 20.62
C GLY A 251 5.34 4.17 20.94
N GLY A 252 6.24 4.30 19.95
CA GLY A 252 7.68 4.48 20.18
C GLY A 252 8.09 5.91 20.51
N ILE A 253 7.19 6.87 20.29
CA ILE A 253 7.39 8.30 20.60
C ILE A 253 6.79 8.64 21.97
N PHE A 254 5.65 8.06 22.33
CA PHE A 254 5.01 8.22 23.64
C PHE A 254 5.61 7.31 24.73
N ASN A 255 6.28 6.21 24.37
CA ASN A 255 7.10 5.45 25.31
C ASN A 255 8.49 6.09 25.39
N ASP A 256 8.62 6.98 26.37
CA ASP A 256 9.78 7.73 26.86
C ASP A 256 10.96 6.82 27.32
N THR A 257 11.24 5.71 26.64
CA THR A 257 12.43 4.86 26.86
C THR A 257 13.57 5.15 25.89
N TYR A 258 13.35 5.95 24.84
CA TYR A 258 14.40 6.30 23.87
C TYR A 258 15.17 7.59 24.19
N LEU A 259 14.74 8.36 25.20
CA LEU A 259 15.47 9.56 25.63
C LEU A 259 16.43 9.32 26.81
N HIS A 260 16.49 8.10 27.37
CA HIS A 260 17.18 7.86 28.65
C HIS A 260 18.01 6.57 28.83
N SER A 261 18.32 5.75 27.82
CA SER A 261 19.10 4.52 28.08
C SER A 261 20.45 4.48 27.36
N GLU A 262 21.53 4.53 28.15
CA GLU A 262 22.89 4.09 27.76
C GLU A 262 22.97 2.56 27.49
N ASP A 263 21.88 1.82 27.70
CA ASP A 263 21.82 0.37 27.50
C ASP A 263 21.01 0.01 26.24
N PHE A 264 21.71 -0.08 25.11
CA PHE A 264 21.17 -0.57 23.82
C PHE A 264 21.43 -2.08 23.63
N GLU A 265 21.20 -2.89 24.66
CA GLU A 265 21.23 -4.35 24.57
C GLU A 265 19.95 -4.94 25.17
N GLY A 266 18.93 -5.25 24.35
CA GLY A 266 17.87 -6.14 24.87
C GLY A 266 16.50 -6.15 24.22
N PHE A 267 16.15 -5.23 23.30
CA PHE A 267 14.93 -5.41 22.51
C PHE A 267 15.26 -6.15 21.22
N PRO A 268 14.94 -7.46 21.08
CA PRO A 268 15.05 -8.09 19.79
C PRO A 268 14.12 -7.34 18.85
N PRO A 269 14.61 -6.85 17.69
CA PRO A 269 13.73 -6.26 16.68
C PRO A 269 12.60 -7.26 16.45
N GLN A 270 11.34 -6.82 16.61
CA GLN A 270 10.20 -7.70 16.35
C GLN A 270 10.34 -8.24 14.92
N LYS A 271 10.80 -9.49 14.81
CA LYS A 271 10.90 -10.21 13.56
C LYS A 271 9.47 -10.50 13.12
N GLY A 272 8.92 -9.68 12.23
CA GLY A 272 7.74 -10.08 11.46
C GLY A 272 6.60 -9.08 11.27
N LEU A 273 6.67 -7.83 11.75
CA LEU A 273 5.70 -6.78 11.38
C LEU A 273 6.44 -5.55 10.83
N PRO A 274 6.02 -4.97 9.69
CA PRO A 274 6.84 -3.97 9.02
C PRO A 274 6.75 -2.63 9.73
N LYS A 275 7.89 -2.23 10.30
CA LYS A 275 8.29 -0.85 10.56
C LYS A 275 7.97 -0.04 9.30
N SER A 276 7.05 0.93 9.22
CA SER A 276 6.88 1.62 7.91
C SER A 276 5.53 1.85 7.31
N VAL A 277 5.17 0.75 6.67
CA VAL A 277 4.28 0.64 5.55
C VAL A 277 3.09 -0.06 6.16
N LEU A 278 2.06 0.71 6.47
CA LEU A 278 0.85 0.16 7.09
C LEU A 278 -0.04 -0.54 6.08
N GLN A 279 0.18 -0.25 4.81
CA GLN A 279 -0.58 -0.78 3.71
C GLN A 279 0.32 -0.95 2.48
N TYR A 280 0.17 -2.06 1.78
CA TYR A 280 0.65 -2.15 0.42
C TYR A 280 -0.39 -2.76 -0.51
N THR A 281 -0.38 -2.31 -1.75
CA THR A 281 -1.27 -2.77 -2.81
C THR A 281 -0.42 -3.15 -4.01
N ILE A 282 -0.71 -4.28 -4.64
CA ILE A 282 -0.07 -4.73 -5.87
C ILE A 282 -1.17 -4.89 -6.92
N ILE A 283 -0.97 -4.26 -8.06
CA ILE A 283 -1.91 -4.24 -9.16
C ILE A 283 -1.18 -4.74 -10.40
N GLU A 284 -1.58 -5.89 -10.91
CA GLU A 284 -1.27 -6.25 -12.29
C GLU A 284 -2.21 -5.46 -13.20
N ILE A 285 -1.67 -4.83 -14.25
CA ILE A 285 -2.47 -4.16 -15.27
C ILE A 285 -2.33 -4.87 -16.62
N PRO A 286 -3.35 -4.83 -17.50
CA PRO A 286 -3.29 -5.44 -18.82
C PRO A 286 -2.13 -4.89 -19.66
N ARG A 287 -1.47 -5.79 -20.40
CA ARG A 287 -0.42 -5.42 -21.36
C ARG A 287 -1.02 -4.69 -22.56
N LEU A 288 -0.35 -3.63 -22.99
CA LEU A 288 -0.54 -2.98 -24.29
C LEU A 288 0.54 -3.38 -25.29
N ASN A 289 0.25 -3.27 -26.57
CA ASN A 289 1.18 -3.64 -27.65
C ASN A 289 2.50 -2.84 -27.64
N ASP A 290 2.50 -1.63 -27.08
CA ASP A 290 3.66 -0.74 -26.96
C ASP A 290 4.44 -0.92 -25.65
N ASP A 291 4.01 -1.82 -24.75
CA ASP A 291 4.74 -2.08 -23.51
C ASP A 291 6.07 -2.80 -23.75
N PRO A 292 7.10 -2.55 -22.91
CA PRO A 292 8.37 -3.28 -22.96
C PRO A 292 8.14 -4.79 -22.85
N LYS A 293 8.84 -5.58 -23.68
CA LYS A 293 8.61 -7.04 -23.73
C LYS A 293 8.98 -7.73 -22.42
N GLU A 294 9.98 -7.22 -21.73
CA GLU A 294 10.41 -7.70 -20.41
C GLU A 294 9.45 -7.30 -19.27
N GLY A 295 8.40 -6.53 -19.55
CA GLY A 295 7.50 -6.00 -18.53
C GLY A 295 8.08 -4.78 -17.81
N SER A 296 7.35 -4.27 -16.83
CA SER A 296 7.77 -3.08 -16.07
C SER A 296 7.09 -3.03 -14.71
N VAL A 297 7.80 -2.46 -13.75
CA VAL A 297 7.30 -2.26 -12.39
C VAL A 297 7.35 -0.78 -12.04
N PHE A 298 6.26 -0.29 -11.44
CA PHE A 298 6.10 1.07 -10.96
C PHE A 298 5.72 1.06 -9.49
N MET A 299 6.03 2.15 -8.78
CA MET A 299 5.75 2.28 -7.36
C MET A 299 5.24 3.68 -7.03
N PHE A 300 4.22 3.76 -6.20
CA PHE A 300 3.77 4.96 -5.51
C PHE A 300 4.01 4.80 -4.01
N LEU A 301 4.42 5.89 -3.38
CA LEU A 301 4.41 6.02 -1.92
C LEU A 301 3.34 7.04 -1.56
N GLY A 302 2.48 6.69 -0.63
CA GLY A 302 1.37 7.53 -0.23
C GLY A 302 1.12 7.47 1.27
N LYS A 303 -0.06 7.96 1.66
CA LYS A 303 -0.47 8.03 3.06
C LYS A 303 -0.83 6.65 3.60
N GLY A 304 -0.19 6.23 4.69
CA GLY A 304 -0.56 4.99 5.37
C GLY A 304 -1.92 5.13 6.06
N ARG A 305 -2.87 4.24 5.74
CA ARG A 305 -4.21 4.25 6.35
C ARG A 305 -4.32 3.19 7.45
N PHE A 306 -4.76 3.61 8.63
CA PHE A 306 -4.85 2.73 9.81
C PHE A 306 -6.12 1.88 9.87
N HIS A 307 -7.15 2.18 9.09
CA HIS A 307 -8.48 1.58 9.28
C HIS A 307 -9.23 1.22 7.98
N GLU A 308 -8.76 1.71 6.84
CA GLU A 308 -9.45 1.62 5.55
C GLU A 308 -8.57 0.96 4.50
N CYS A 309 -9.04 -0.16 3.95
CA CYS A 309 -8.48 -0.73 2.73
C CYS A 309 -9.37 -0.35 1.57
N TYR A 310 -8.85 -0.47 0.35
CA TYR A 310 -9.60 -0.27 -0.88
C TYR A 310 -10.97 -0.96 -0.89
N TRP A 311 -11.05 -2.19 -0.36
CA TRP A 311 -12.31 -2.92 -0.27
C TRP A 311 -13.32 -2.26 0.66
N LYS A 312 -12.90 -1.82 1.84
CA LYS A 312 -13.79 -1.11 2.78
C LYS A 312 -14.23 0.24 2.22
N GLU A 313 -13.31 0.94 1.56
CA GLU A 313 -13.63 2.22 0.90
C GLU A 313 -14.64 2.02 -0.24
N LEU A 314 -14.47 0.98 -1.05
CA LEU A 314 -15.41 0.61 -2.12
C LEU A 314 -16.77 0.22 -1.55
N ASP A 315 -16.81 -0.72 -0.59
CA ASP A 315 -18.05 -1.18 0.06
C ASP A 315 -18.80 0.03 0.65
N HIS A 316 -18.11 0.90 1.40
CA HIS A 316 -18.70 2.11 1.99
C HIS A 316 -19.24 3.11 0.94
N LYS A 317 -18.50 3.33 -0.15
CA LYS A 317 -18.92 4.23 -1.23
C LYS A 317 -20.15 3.71 -1.97
N ILE A 318 -20.22 2.41 -2.22
CA ILE A 318 -21.39 1.76 -2.81
C ILE A 318 -22.60 1.88 -1.87
N ASP A 319 -22.44 1.52 -0.60
CA ASP A 319 -23.52 1.59 0.39
C ASP A 319 -24.10 3.01 0.47
N LYS A 320 -23.23 4.03 0.58
CA LYS A 320 -23.63 5.44 0.64
C LYS A 320 -24.35 5.89 -0.63
N ALA A 321 -23.90 5.44 -1.80
CA ALA A 321 -24.53 5.79 -3.06
C ALA A 321 -25.93 5.17 -3.19
N LEU A 322 -26.12 3.93 -2.72
CA LEU A 322 -27.42 3.26 -2.69
C LEU A 322 -28.39 3.91 -1.68
N GLU A 323 -27.90 4.39 -0.54
CA GLU A 323 -28.69 5.15 0.44
C GLU A 323 -29.13 6.52 -0.12
N GLY A 324 -28.25 7.21 -0.85
CA GLY A 324 -28.52 8.54 -1.42
C GLY A 324 -29.58 8.56 -2.53
N ASP A 325 -29.67 7.49 -3.32
CA ASP A 325 -30.63 7.37 -4.43
C ASP A 325 -32.04 6.93 -3.99
N GLY A 326 -32.30 6.79 -2.68
CA GLY A 326 -33.61 6.38 -2.17
C GLY A 326 -34.02 4.97 -2.60
N LEU A 327 -33.03 4.10 -2.86
CA LEU A 327 -33.24 2.69 -3.19
C LEU A 327 -33.46 1.80 -1.95
N TYR A 328 -33.65 2.42 -0.78
CA TYR A 328 -34.10 1.79 0.47
C TYR A 328 -35.20 2.59 1.18
#